data_AF-A0A3D1DQ08-F1
#
_entry.id   AF-A0A3D1DQ08-F1
#
_cell.length_a   1.000
_cell.length_b   1.000
_cell.length_c   1.000
_cell.angle_alpha   90.00
_cell.angle_beta   90.00
_cell.angle_gamma   90.00
#
_symmetry.space_group_name_H-M   'P 1'
#
loop_
_entity.id
_entity.type
_entity.pdbx_description
1 polymer ?
#
loop_
_entity_poly.entity_id
_entity_poly.type
_entity_poly.pdbx_seq_one_letter_code
_entity_poly.pdbx_strand_id
1 'polypeptide(L)'
;MPRQTTTRPFYLKALLLATVIGALTNTVRAADWPHWRGVARSGVVDEDSGFDRGAWPPGKPAWTAKLGLSGSAPIVVDGRLYTMGWKDN
;
A
#
# COMPACT_ATOMS: atom_id res chain seq x y z
N MET A 1 16.51 12.78 57.88
CA MET A 1 16.51 11.68 56.90
C MET A 1 15.53 12.02 55.78
N PRO A 2 15.92 12.18 54.50
CA PRO A 2 14.95 12.29 53.42
C PRO A 2 14.65 10.92 52.79
N ARG A 3 13.35 10.65 52.60
CA ARG A 3 12.79 9.43 51.99
C ARG A 3 12.90 9.54 50.46
N GLN A 4 13.63 8.62 49.83
CA GLN A 4 13.70 8.54 48.37
C GLN A 4 12.39 7.95 47.81
N THR A 5 11.70 8.71 46.97
CA THR A 5 10.50 8.30 46.24
C THR A 5 10.90 7.61 44.93
N THR A 6 10.72 6.29 44.87
CA THR A 6 11.02 5.48 43.68
C THR A 6 9.86 5.53 42.68
N THR A 7 9.77 6.59 41.87
CA THR A 7 8.70 6.74 40.84
C THR A 7 9.19 6.41 39.43
N ARG A 8 10.07 5.41 39.27
CA ARG A 8 10.84 5.19 38.01
C ARG A 8 10.64 3.89 37.21
N PRO A 9 9.80 2.88 37.55
CA PRO A 9 9.70 1.69 36.69
C PRO A 9 8.56 1.71 35.66
N PHE A 10 7.48 2.46 35.89
CA PHE A 10 6.26 2.38 35.06
C PHE A 10 6.42 3.04 33.68
N TYR A 11 7.04 4.22 33.62
CA TYR A 11 7.24 4.98 32.38
C TYR A 11 8.21 4.29 31.41
N LEU A 12 9.25 3.64 31.94
CA LEU A 12 10.22 2.88 31.12
C LEU A 12 9.57 1.66 30.47
N LYS A 13 8.71 0.93 31.21
CA LYS A 13 7.97 -0.20 30.67
C LYS A 13 6.91 0.23 29.66
N ALA A 14 6.19 1.33 29.94
CA ALA A 14 5.21 1.89 29.00
C ALA A 14 5.86 2.38 27.70
N LEU A 15 7.04 3.00 27.78
CA LEU A 15 7.81 3.44 26.62
C LEU A 15 8.26 2.24 25.78
N LEU A 16 8.82 1.20 26.42
CA LEU A 16 9.24 -0.04 25.74
C LEU A 16 8.05 -0.71 25.04
N LEU A 17 6.91 -0.78 25.70
CA LEU A 17 5.69 -1.35 25.14
C LEU A 17 5.20 -0.54 23.92
N ALA A 18 5.21 0.79 24.00
CA ALA A 18 4.84 1.66 22.89
C ALA A 18 5.79 1.50 21.68
N THR A 19 7.10 1.36 21.91
CA THR A 19 8.08 1.10 20.85
C THR A 19 7.84 -0.25 20.17
N VAL A 20 7.55 -1.30 20.94
CA VAL A 20 7.24 -2.64 20.40
C VAL A 20 5.94 -2.61 19.58
N ILE A 21 4.89 -1.95 20.07
CA ILE A 21 3.62 -1.81 19.35
C ILE A 21 3.82 -1.04 18.04
N GLY A 22 4.61 0.04 18.05
CA GLY A 22 4.95 0.79 16.84
C GLY A 22 5.70 -0.07 15.80
N ALA A 23 6.66 -0.89 16.23
CA ALA A 23 7.44 -1.76 15.34
C ALA A 23 6.63 -2.91 14.73
N LEU A 24 5.50 -3.30 15.32
CA LEU A 24 4.63 -4.37 14.84
C LEU A 24 3.60 -3.90 13.78
N THR A 25 3.60 -2.61 13.43
CA THR A 25 2.71 -2.09 12.38
C THR A 25 3.22 -2.49 11.00
N ASN A 26 2.80 -3.67 10.54
CA ASN A 26 2.99 -4.06 9.14
C ASN A 26 2.11 -3.18 8.25
N THR A 27 2.70 -2.14 7.66
CA THR A 27 2.05 -1.41 6.57
C THR A 27 2.01 -2.35 5.36
N VAL A 28 0.84 -2.89 5.03
CA VAL A 28 0.61 -3.52 3.74
C VAL A 28 0.70 -2.40 2.70
N ARG A 29 1.86 -2.27 2.06
CA ARG A 29 2.03 -1.40 0.91
C ARG A 29 1.74 -2.21 -0.34
N ALA A 30 0.76 -1.78 -1.12
CA ALA A 30 0.66 -2.25 -2.50
C ALA A 30 1.96 -1.90 -3.23
N ALA A 31 2.48 -2.84 -4.02
CA ALA A 31 3.66 -2.61 -4.83
C ALA A 31 3.32 -1.72 -6.03
N ASP A 32 4.27 -0.90 -6.44
CA ASP A 32 4.17 -0.13 -7.68
C ASP A 32 4.16 -1.07 -8.91
N TRP A 33 3.60 -0.56 -10.00
CA TRP A 33 3.58 -1.21 -11.32
C TRP A 33 4.26 -0.30 -12.35
N PRO A 34 5.60 -0.16 -12.31
CA PRO A 34 6.28 1.00 -12.88
C PRO A 34 6.45 1.00 -14.40
N HIS A 35 6.19 -0.12 -15.07
CA HIS A 35 6.30 -0.23 -16.52
C HIS A 35 5.31 -1.22 -17.10
N TRP A 36 5.24 -1.27 -18.43
CA TRP A 36 4.45 -2.26 -19.15
C TRP A 36 4.77 -3.67 -18.62
N ARG A 37 3.71 -4.39 -18.24
CA ARG A 37 3.75 -5.74 -17.63
C ARG A 37 4.41 -5.84 -16.23
N GLY A 38 4.52 -4.73 -15.50
CA GLY A 38 4.94 -4.71 -14.09
C GLY A 38 6.41 -5.04 -13.92
N VAL A 39 6.92 -5.01 -12.68
CA VAL A 39 8.36 -5.10 -12.34
C VAL A 39 9.07 -6.27 -13.05
N ALA A 40 8.46 -7.45 -13.08
CA ALA A 40 9.02 -8.65 -13.71
C ALA A 40 8.77 -8.75 -15.23
N ARG A 41 8.06 -7.78 -15.83
CA ARG A 41 7.59 -7.80 -17.24
C ARG A 41 6.74 -9.02 -17.59
N SER A 42 6.17 -9.69 -16.60
CA SER A 42 5.34 -10.88 -16.76
C SER A 42 3.87 -10.54 -17.01
N GLY A 43 3.40 -9.38 -16.57
CA GLY A 43 1.97 -9.03 -16.59
C GLY A 43 1.19 -9.69 -15.45
N VAL A 44 1.87 -10.19 -14.42
CA VAL A 44 1.30 -10.91 -13.29
C VAL A 44 1.72 -10.21 -11.99
N VAL A 45 0.77 -10.03 -11.07
CA VAL A 45 1.02 -9.57 -9.70
C VAL A 45 1.49 -10.75 -8.84
N ASP A 46 2.37 -10.50 -7.87
CA ASP A 46 2.85 -11.54 -6.96
C ASP A 46 1.81 -11.91 -5.88
N GLU A 47 0.83 -11.04 -5.68
CA GLU A 47 -0.24 -11.21 -4.71
C GLU A 47 -1.44 -11.99 -5.28
N ASP A 48 -2.10 -12.77 -4.41
CA ASP A 48 -3.30 -13.49 -4.77
C ASP A 48 -4.50 -12.54 -4.82
N SER A 49 -4.92 -12.20 -6.03
CA SER A 49 -6.11 -11.38 -6.29
C SER A 49 -7.42 -11.97 -5.74
N GLY A 50 -7.46 -13.28 -5.47
CA GLY A 50 -8.68 -13.99 -5.09
C GLY A 50 -9.67 -14.19 -6.24
N PHE A 51 -9.25 -13.98 -7.49
CA PHE A 51 -10.08 -14.13 -8.69
C PHE A 51 -10.76 -15.51 -8.77
N ASP A 52 -10.00 -16.59 -8.60
CA ASP A 52 -10.53 -17.97 -8.68
C ASP A 52 -11.56 -18.30 -7.59
N ARG A 53 -11.56 -17.54 -6.48
CA ARG A 53 -12.52 -17.66 -5.38
C ARG A 53 -13.69 -16.70 -5.51
N GLY A 54 -13.77 -15.93 -6.61
CA GLY A 54 -14.80 -14.89 -6.81
C GLY A 54 -14.66 -13.69 -5.89
N ALA A 55 -13.47 -13.47 -5.29
CA ALA A 55 -13.22 -12.34 -4.39
C ALA A 55 -12.76 -11.06 -5.12
N TRP A 56 -12.51 -11.14 -6.44
CA TRP A 56 -12.16 -9.99 -7.27
C TRP A 56 -13.31 -9.64 -8.24
N PRO A 57 -13.68 -8.34 -8.38
CA PRO A 57 -13.15 -7.20 -7.63
C PRO A 57 -13.65 -7.19 -6.17
N PRO A 58 -12.84 -6.74 -5.19
CA PRO A 58 -13.15 -6.83 -3.76
C PRO A 58 -14.30 -5.93 -3.29
N GLY A 59 -14.90 -5.14 -4.19
CA GLY A 59 -16.00 -4.25 -3.88
C GLY A 59 -16.10 -3.09 -4.87
N LYS A 60 -16.68 -1.98 -4.40
CA LYS A 60 -16.82 -0.75 -5.19
C LYS A 60 -15.45 -0.06 -5.34
N PRO A 61 -15.07 0.40 -6.54
CA PRO A 61 -13.85 1.20 -6.72
C PRO A 61 -13.85 2.45 -5.85
N ALA A 62 -12.70 2.81 -5.30
CA ALA A 62 -12.52 4.05 -4.54
C ALA A 62 -12.76 5.29 -5.42
N TRP A 63 -12.45 5.20 -6.71
CA TRP A 63 -12.66 6.24 -7.71
C TRP A 63 -12.80 5.62 -9.10
N THR A 64 -13.39 6.38 -10.02
CA THR A 64 -13.45 6.06 -11.45
C THR A 64 -13.17 7.30 -12.28
N ALA A 65 -12.57 7.12 -13.46
CA ALA A 65 -12.27 8.20 -14.40
C ALA A 65 -12.59 7.75 -15.82
N LYS A 66 -13.17 8.65 -16.63
CA LYS A 66 -13.41 8.39 -18.06
C LYS A 66 -12.16 8.78 -18.83
N LEU A 67 -11.50 7.80 -19.44
CA LEU A 67 -10.38 8.00 -20.35
C LEU A 67 -10.92 8.11 -21.78
N GLY A 68 -10.27 8.92 -22.62
CA GLY A 68 -10.52 8.95 -24.06
C GLY A 68 -10.02 7.67 -24.74
N LEU A 69 -9.82 7.71 -26.07
CA LEU A 69 -9.17 6.59 -26.75
C LEU A 69 -7.78 6.35 -26.13
N SER A 70 -7.54 5.12 -25.68
CA SER A 70 -6.29 4.68 -25.04
C SER A 70 -5.87 3.34 -25.61
N GLY A 71 -4.55 3.15 -25.77
CA GLY A 71 -3.96 1.93 -26.31
C GLY A 71 -3.14 1.11 -25.29
N SER A 72 -3.09 1.51 -24.01
CA SER A 72 -2.17 0.89 -23.05
C SER A 72 -2.81 0.57 -21.71
N ALA A 73 -2.37 -0.54 -21.11
CA ALA A 73 -2.57 -0.78 -19.69
C ALA A 73 -1.89 0.34 -18.87
N PRO A 74 -2.54 0.86 -17.81
CA PRO A 74 -1.96 1.90 -16.98
C PRO A 74 -0.73 1.39 -16.23
N ILE A 75 0.12 2.32 -15.80
CA ILE A 75 1.23 2.07 -14.85
C ILE A 75 0.96 2.83 -13.55
N VAL A 76 1.48 2.33 -12.44
CA VAL A 76 1.35 2.96 -11.12
C VAL A 76 2.75 3.16 -10.54
N VAL A 77 3.09 4.41 -10.20
CA VAL A 77 4.37 4.78 -9.61
C VAL A 77 4.14 5.83 -8.54
N ASP A 78 4.66 5.62 -7.34
CA ASP A 78 4.65 6.59 -6.25
C ASP A 78 3.25 7.18 -5.98
N GLY A 79 2.25 6.29 -5.89
CA GLY A 79 0.85 6.66 -5.63
C GLY A 79 0.14 7.39 -6.78
N ARG A 80 0.72 7.40 -7.98
CA ARG A 80 0.14 8.02 -9.18
C ARG A 80 -0.13 6.98 -10.25
N LEU A 81 -1.30 7.07 -10.88
CA LEU A 81 -1.66 6.26 -12.05
C LEU A 81 -1.40 7.07 -13.33
N TYR A 82 -0.64 6.48 -14.24
CA TYR A 82 -0.38 7.05 -15.56
C TYR A 82 -1.01 6.17 -16.63
N THR A 83 -1.60 6.81 -17.62
CA THR A 83 -2.16 6.18 -18.82
C THR A 83 -1.66 6.94 -20.04
N MET A 84 -1.61 6.27 -21.18
CA MET A 84 -1.39 6.93 -22.46
C MET A 84 -2.72 6.98 -23.22
N GLY A 85 -2.87 7.98 -24.08
CA GLY A 85 -4.06 8.16 -24.89
C GLY A 85 -3.69 8.73 -26.25
N TRP A 86 -4.61 8.62 -27.18
CA TRP A 86 -4.48 9.28 -28.48
C TRP A 86 -4.85 10.74 -28.33
N LYS A 87 -4.05 11.62 -28.94
CA LYS A 87 -4.44 13.01 -29.13
C LYS A 87 -5.23 13.08 -30.43
N ASP A 88 -6.42 13.68 -30.37
CA ASP A 88 -7.18 13.98 -31.58
C ASP A 88 -6.40 15.02 -32.41
N ASN A 89 -6.32 14.78 -33.74
CA ASN A 89 -5.65 15.66 -34.69
C ASN A 89 -6.49 16.89 -35.03
#